data_AF-A0A2E7AA30-F1
#
_entry.id   AF-A0A2E7AA30-F1
#
_cell.length_a   1.000
_cell.length_b   1.000
_cell.length_c   1.000
_cell.angle_alpha   90.00
_cell.angle_beta   90.00
_cell.angle_gamma   90.00
#
_symmetry.space_group_name_H-M   'P 1'
#
loop_
_entity.id
_entity.type
_entity.pdbx_description
1 polymer ?
#
loop_
_entity_poly.entity_id
_entity_poly.type
_entity_poly.pdbx_seq_one_letter_code
_entity_poly.pdbx_strand_id
1 'polypeptide(L)'
;MKNEFRYINRIHVRKPPYLIGARYLIVIRNPISRALSAFNWRYRLVIEEGSQVTRFPGESEILMKYGTLNNLAESLFQNGDLDEMVAEEFRSIHHLNEDVSFCLSDLIEELESDQVFAVLTQENLDDDIEKYLGVKNSNRFHSNREKTKPERLFLSDLAKSNLSNFLESNYEVIRRLNEISPIGAARLEHLIG
;
A
#
# COMPACT_ATOMS: atom_id res chain seq x y z
N MET A 1 6.75 2.60 -26.83
CA MET A 1 5.51 2.24 -26.10
C MET A 1 4.36 1.66 -26.94
N LYS A 2 3.59 2.39 -27.78
CA LYS A 2 2.37 1.81 -28.41
C LYS A 2 2.59 0.56 -29.31
N ASN A 3 3.83 0.31 -29.75
CA ASN A 3 4.23 -0.88 -30.52
C ASN A 3 5.23 -1.78 -29.77
N GLU A 4 5.49 -1.51 -28.49
CA GLU A 4 6.51 -2.22 -27.70
C GLU A 4 5.91 -3.38 -26.89
N PHE A 5 4.64 -3.29 -26.54
CA PHE A 5 3.92 -4.32 -25.81
C PHE A 5 2.74 -4.82 -26.63
N ARG A 6 2.70 -6.14 -26.88
CA ARG A 6 1.59 -6.79 -27.59
C ARG A 6 0.31 -6.83 -26.78
N TYR A 7 0.43 -6.95 -25.45
CA TYR A 7 -0.68 -6.98 -24.49
C TYR A 7 -0.30 -6.21 -23.23
N ILE A 8 -1.30 -5.60 -22.59
CA ILE A 8 -1.16 -4.95 -21.28
C ILE A 8 -2.13 -5.64 -20.34
N ASN A 9 -1.62 -6.16 -19.22
CA ASN A 9 -2.43 -6.75 -18.16
C ASN A 9 -2.37 -5.85 -16.91
N ARG A 10 -3.53 -5.53 -16.34
CA ARG A 10 -3.63 -4.71 -15.12
C ARG A 10 -4.02 -5.60 -13.96
N ILE A 11 -3.16 -5.65 -12.95
CA ILE A 11 -3.37 -6.41 -11.73
C ILE A 11 -3.45 -5.42 -10.58
N HIS A 12 -4.48 -5.57 -9.75
CA HIS A 12 -4.69 -4.76 -8.56
C HIS A 12 -5.28 -5.68 -7.50
N VAL A 13 -4.73 -5.60 -6.28
CA VAL A 13 -5.31 -6.27 -5.11
C VAL A 13 -5.33 -7.80 -5.26
N ARG A 14 -4.31 -8.35 -5.95
CA ARG A 14 -4.06 -9.80 -6.14
C ARG A 14 -2.58 -10.01 -6.41
N LYS A 15 -2.09 -11.23 -6.15
CA LYS A 15 -0.74 -11.66 -6.53
C LYS A 15 -0.59 -11.68 -8.06
N PRO A 16 0.37 -10.93 -8.64
CA PRO A 16 0.67 -11.00 -10.05
C PRO A 16 1.40 -12.31 -10.40
N PRO A 17 1.11 -12.94 -11.55
CA PRO A 17 1.85 -14.12 -11.97
C PRO A 17 3.24 -13.73 -12.45
N TYR A 18 4.22 -14.61 -12.23
CA TYR A 18 5.49 -14.58 -12.94
C TYR A 18 5.30 -15.04 -14.39
N LEU A 19 5.84 -14.29 -15.35
CA LEU A 19 5.76 -14.56 -16.77
C LEU A 19 7.10 -14.21 -17.43
N ILE A 20 7.81 -15.22 -17.95
CA ILE A 20 9.16 -15.12 -18.52
C ILE A 20 9.27 -13.98 -19.57
N GLY A 21 8.25 -13.79 -20.41
CA GLY A 21 8.26 -12.76 -21.46
C GLY A 21 7.62 -11.41 -21.09
N ALA A 22 7.20 -11.23 -19.83
CA ALA A 22 6.57 -9.99 -19.39
C ALA A 22 7.61 -8.97 -18.92
N ARG A 23 7.27 -7.68 -19.07
CA ARG A 23 7.94 -6.60 -18.36
C ARG A 23 6.96 -5.93 -17.41
N TYR A 24 7.37 -5.76 -16.16
CA TYR A 24 6.53 -5.31 -15.06
C TYR A 24 6.69 -3.81 -14.84
N LEU A 25 5.56 -3.10 -14.83
CA LEU A 25 5.45 -1.76 -14.29
C LEU A 25 4.82 -1.87 -12.91
N ILE A 26 5.58 -1.53 -11.88
CA ILE A 26 5.19 -1.72 -10.48
C ILE A 26 4.94 -0.35 -9.86
N VAL A 27 3.77 -0.15 -9.25
CA VAL A 27 3.46 1.07 -8.50
C VAL A 27 3.44 0.73 -7.02
N ILE A 28 4.29 1.40 -6.25
CA ILE A 28 4.41 1.24 -4.80
C ILE A 28 4.12 2.54 -4.07
N ARG A 29 3.92 2.45 -2.76
CA ARG A 29 3.60 3.58 -1.87
C ARG A 29 4.25 3.32 -0.52
N ASN A 30 4.55 4.39 0.23
CA ASN A 30 4.97 4.28 1.61
C ASN A 30 3.98 3.39 2.43
N PRO A 31 4.45 2.33 3.11
CA PRO A 31 3.57 1.37 3.79
C PRO A 31 2.61 2.00 4.81
N ILE A 32 3.09 2.92 5.66
CA ILE A 32 2.25 3.65 6.63
C ILE A 32 1.20 4.48 5.91
N SER A 33 1.61 5.26 4.90
CA SER A 33 0.67 6.07 4.11
C SER A 33 -0.39 5.21 3.42
N ARG A 34 -0.01 4.02 2.94
CA ARG A 34 -0.93 3.05 2.32
C ARG A 34 -1.90 2.47 3.35
N ALA A 35 -1.44 2.12 4.54
CA ALA A 35 -2.28 1.65 5.64
C ALA A 35 -3.29 2.72 6.06
N LEU A 36 -2.84 3.96 6.29
CA LEU A 36 -3.70 5.09 6.66
C LEU A 36 -4.79 5.36 5.63
N SER A 37 -4.42 5.30 4.35
CA SER A 37 -5.36 5.46 3.26
C SER A 37 -6.38 4.32 3.19
N ALA A 38 -5.96 3.08 3.41
CA ALA A 38 -6.86 1.93 3.40
C ALA A 38 -7.83 1.94 4.57
N PHE A 39 -7.33 2.17 5.79
CA PHE A 39 -8.17 2.22 6.97
C PHE A 39 -9.28 3.26 6.79
N ASN A 40 -8.94 4.48 6.39
CA ASN A 40 -9.92 5.54 6.19
C ASN A 40 -10.88 5.25 5.03
N TRP A 41 -10.42 4.59 3.97
CA TRP A 41 -11.29 4.15 2.88
C TRP A 41 -12.30 3.10 3.35
N ARG A 42 -11.86 2.10 4.10
CA ARG A 42 -12.75 1.07 4.68
C ARG A 42 -13.72 1.69 5.67
N TYR A 43 -13.24 2.54 6.58
CA TYR A 43 -14.07 3.24 7.54
C TYR A 43 -15.18 4.03 6.85
N ARG A 44 -14.85 4.77 5.79
CA ARG A 44 -15.86 5.52 5.02
C ARG A 44 -16.92 4.60 4.41
N LEU A 45 -16.52 3.57 3.67
CA LEU A 45 -17.46 2.68 2.97
C LEU A 45 -18.32 1.83 3.91
N VAL A 46 -17.75 1.44 5.06
CA VAL A 46 -18.37 0.51 6.01
C VAL A 46 -19.16 1.26 7.07
N ILE A 47 -18.61 2.32 7.67
CA ILE A 47 -19.19 3.01 8.82
C ILE A 47 -19.95 4.27 8.40
N GLU A 48 -19.36 5.13 7.58
CA GLU A 48 -19.97 6.43 7.25
C GLU A 48 -21.05 6.31 6.16
N GLU A 49 -20.77 5.58 5.09
CA GLU A 49 -21.70 5.37 3.97
C GLU A 49 -22.59 4.13 4.20
N GLY A 50 -22.15 3.16 4.98
CA GLY A 50 -22.87 1.89 5.21
C GLY A 50 -23.00 0.99 3.98
N SER A 51 -22.39 1.34 2.85
CA SER A 51 -22.57 0.65 1.57
C SER A 51 -21.90 -0.74 1.50
N GLN A 52 -20.99 -1.04 2.43
CA GLN A 52 -20.24 -2.31 2.47
C GLN A 52 -20.20 -2.99 3.84
N VAL A 53 -21.14 -2.69 4.74
CA VAL A 53 -21.18 -3.26 6.11
C VAL A 53 -21.07 -4.79 6.13
N THR A 54 -21.86 -5.47 5.30
CA THR A 54 -21.93 -6.94 5.28
C THR A 54 -20.95 -7.57 4.29
N ARG A 55 -20.05 -6.80 3.68
CA ARG A 55 -19.16 -7.31 2.63
C ARG A 55 -18.08 -8.24 3.21
N PHE A 56 -17.56 -7.89 4.39
CA PHE A 56 -16.53 -8.65 5.09
C PHE A 56 -16.99 -8.87 6.54
N PRO A 57 -17.29 -10.12 6.95
CA PRO A 57 -17.77 -10.41 8.31
C PRO A 57 -16.81 -9.89 9.39
N GLY A 58 -17.33 -9.20 10.41
CA GLY A 58 -16.56 -8.69 11.55
C GLY A 58 -15.78 -7.39 11.29
N GLU A 59 -15.65 -6.94 10.03
CA GLU A 59 -14.86 -5.74 9.71
C GLU A 59 -15.48 -4.47 10.31
N SER A 60 -16.82 -4.36 10.32
CA SER A 60 -17.51 -3.21 10.90
C SER A 60 -17.25 -3.04 12.39
N GLU A 61 -17.24 -4.15 13.14
CA GLU A 61 -17.04 -4.19 14.58
C GLU A 61 -15.63 -3.73 14.93
N ILE A 62 -14.63 -4.17 14.17
CA ILE A 62 -13.23 -3.76 14.33
C ILE A 62 -13.05 -2.27 13.99
N LEU A 63 -13.61 -1.82 12.87
CA LEU A 63 -13.53 -0.42 12.46
C LEU A 63 -14.19 0.51 13.51
N MET A 64 -15.32 0.09 14.10
CA MET A 64 -15.96 0.82 15.20
C MET A 64 -15.12 0.77 16.48
N LYS A 65 -14.57 -0.40 16.86
CA LYS A 65 -13.73 -0.61 18.05
C LYS A 65 -12.59 0.38 18.12
N TYR A 66 -11.85 0.54 17.01
CA TYR A 66 -10.68 1.40 16.98
C TYR A 66 -11.01 2.84 16.59
N GLY A 67 -11.97 3.04 15.68
CA GLY A 67 -12.33 4.36 15.18
C GLY A 67 -11.29 4.94 14.21
N THR A 68 -10.00 4.90 14.53
CA THR A 68 -8.92 5.47 13.71
C THR A 68 -7.77 4.48 13.55
N LEU A 69 -6.95 4.67 12.52
CA LEU A 69 -5.71 3.89 12.39
C LEU A 69 -4.75 4.20 13.55
N ASN A 70 -4.75 5.43 14.09
CA ASN A 70 -3.93 5.77 15.25
C ASN A 70 -4.19 4.83 16.43
N ASN A 71 -5.45 4.67 16.81
CA ASN A 71 -5.84 3.86 17.97
C ASN A 71 -5.54 2.38 17.73
N LEU A 72 -5.79 1.88 16.51
CA LEU A 72 -5.42 0.53 16.12
C LEU A 72 -3.91 0.31 16.22
N ALA A 73 -3.13 1.23 15.67
CA ALA A 73 -1.66 1.16 15.66
C ALA A 73 -1.06 1.23 17.06
N GLU A 74 -1.54 2.11 17.94
CA GLU A 74 -1.07 2.17 19.34
C GLU A 74 -1.40 0.89 20.11
N SER A 75 -2.46 0.18 19.72
CA SER A 75 -2.85 -1.08 20.35
C SER A 75 -2.09 -2.30 19.82
N LEU A 76 -1.32 -2.19 18.73
CA LEU A 76 -0.58 -3.31 18.15
C LEU A 76 0.48 -3.88 19.10
N PHE A 77 1.04 -3.06 19.99
CA PHE A 77 2.09 -3.48 20.91
C PHE A 77 1.73 -3.10 22.34
N GLN A 78 1.88 -4.05 23.25
CA GLN A 78 1.73 -3.85 24.69
C GLN A 78 3.06 -4.16 25.38
N ASN A 79 3.63 -3.17 26.09
CA ASN A 79 4.94 -3.29 26.74
C ASN A 79 6.08 -3.74 25.81
N GLY A 80 5.97 -3.46 24.50
CA GLY A 80 6.96 -3.82 23.48
C GLY A 80 6.69 -5.15 22.78
N ASP A 81 5.77 -5.98 23.29
CA ASP A 81 5.38 -7.23 22.66
C ASP A 81 4.19 -7.02 21.72
N LEU A 82 4.18 -7.75 20.60
CA LEU A 82 3.06 -7.72 19.65
C LEU A 82 1.81 -8.31 20.30
N ASP A 83 0.71 -7.57 20.27
CA ASP A 83 -0.61 -8.09 20.62
C ASP A 83 -1.19 -8.84 19.42
N GLU A 84 -1.11 -10.17 19.47
CA GLU A 84 -1.54 -11.04 18.36
C GLU A 84 -3.02 -10.87 18.02
N MET A 85 -3.89 -10.57 18.99
CA MET A 85 -5.31 -10.32 18.72
C MET A 85 -5.48 -9.06 17.89
N VAL A 86 -4.79 -7.99 18.25
CA VAL A 86 -4.84 -6.72 17.50
C VAL A 86 -4.19 -6.87 16.13
N ALA A 87 -3.12 -7.67 16.01
CA ALA A 87 -2.50 -8.01 14.74
C ALA A 87 -3.45 -8.77 13.80
N GLU A 88 -4.18 -9.76 14.33
CA GLU A 88 -5.23 -10.47 13.59
C GLU A 88 -6.36 -9.54 13.14
N GLU A 89 -6.83 -8.67 14.03
CA GLU A 89 -7.85 -7.68 13.70
C GLU A 89 -7.37 -6.70 12.60
N PHE A 90 -6.12 -6.22 12.67
CA PHE A 90 -5.52 -5.40 11.62
C PHE A 90 -5.55 -6.13 10.27
N ARG A 91 -5.10 -7.40 10.23
CA ARG A 91 -5.05 -8.22 9.01
C ARG A 91 -6.43 -8.62 8.51
N SER A 92 -7.47 -8.60 9.37
CA SER A 92 -8.83 -8.90 8.94
C SER A 92 -9.50 -7.71 8.20
N ILE A 93 -9.00 -6.49 8.37
CA ILE A 93 -9.45 -5.34 7.59
C ILE A 93 -8.93 -5.50 6.16
N HIS A 94 -9.84 -5.79 5.24
CA HIS A 94 -9.52 -6.33 3.91
C HIS A 94 -8.41 -5.57 3.16
N HIS A 95 -8.52 -4.25 3.08
CA HIS A 95 -7.53 -3.43 2.33
C HIS A 95 -6.21 -3.20 3.06
N LEU A 96 -6.12 -3.53 4.36
CA LEU A 96 -4.86 -3.53 5.10
C LEU A 96 -4.07 -4.81 4.86
N ASN A 97 -4.76 -5.95 4.67
CA ASN A 97 -4.12 -7.22 4.35
C ASN A 97 -3.53 -7.27 2.94
N GLU A 98 -4.11 -6.51 2.00
CA GLU A 98 -3.71 -6.47 0.60
C GLU A 98 -2.63 -5.40 0.37
N ASP A 99 -1.57 -5.51 1.16
CA ASP A 99 -0.40 -4.64 1.15
C ASP A 99 0.63 -5.06 0.08
N VAL A 100 1.79 -4.40 0.07
CA VAL A 100 2.81 -4.66 -0.96
C VAL A 100 3.49 -6.01 -0.74
N SER A 101 3.65 -6.45 0.52
CA SER A 101 4.17 -7.78 0.84
C SER A 101 3.24 -8.87 0.36
N PHE A 102 1.94 -8.76 0.66
CA PHE A 102 0.94 -9.70 0.15
C PHE A 102 0.95 -9.80 -1.38
N CYS A 103 1.08 -8.67 -2.08
CA CYS A 103 1.01 -8.65 -3.53
C CYS A 103 2.31 -9.11 -4.19
N LEU A 104 3.48 -8.70 -3.71
CA LEU A 104 4.72 -8.77 -4.50
C LEU A 104 5.77 -9.76 -3.99
N SER A 105 5.70 -10.26 -2.76
CA SER A 105 6.75 -11.10 -2.19
C SER A 105 7.10 -12.29 -3.10
N ASP A 106 6.10 -13.07 -3.53
CA ASP A 106 6.32 -14.21 -4.41
C ASP A 106 6.92 -13.81 -5.77
N LEU A 107 6.50 -12.68 -6.34
CA LEU A 107 6.98 -12.21 -7.64
C LEU A 107 8.44 -11.74 -7.56
N ILE A 108 8.79 -11.03 -6.49
CA ILE A 108 10.11 -10.40 -6.33
C ILE A 108 11.24 -11.43 -6.18
N GLU A 109 10.95 -12.61 -5.64
CA GLU A 109 11.92 -13.71 -5.54
C GLU A 109 12.31 -14.28 -6.92
N GLU A 110 11.45 -14.14 -7.92
CA GLU A 110 11.66 -14.67 -9.28
C GLU A 110 12.04 -13.60 -10.31
N LEU A 111 11.94 -12.31 -9.95
CA LEU A 111 12.14 -11.21 -10.90
C LEU A 111 13.61 -10.96 -11.20
N GLU A 112 13.93 -10.94 -12.49
CA GLU A 112 15.18 -10.40 -13.01
C GLU A 112 15.06 -8.90 -13.30
N SER A 113 16.20 -8.19 -13.21
CA SER A 113 16.26 -6.72 -13.39
C SER A 113 15.74 -6.24 -14.75
N ASP A 114 15.94 -7.01 -15.82
CA ASP A 114 15.48 -6.69 -17.17
C ASP A 114 13.97 -6.89 -17.39
N GLN A 115 13.35 -7.71 -16.53
CA GLN A 115 11.90 -7.90 -16.47
C GLN A 115 11.19 -6.73 -15.77
N VAL A 116 11.89 -5.84 -15.06
CA VAL A 116 11.27 -4.64 -14.49
C VAL A 116 11.34 -3.50 -15.51
N PHE A 117 10.18 -3.11 -16.05
CA PHE A 117 10.09 -1.95 -16.96
C PHE A 117 10.31 -0.64 -16.21
N ALA A 118 9.61 -0.47 -15.08
CA ALA A 118 9.71 0.70 -14.22
C ALA A 118 9.10 0.43 -12.85
N VAL A 119 9.64 1.10 -11.83
CA VAL A 119 9.03 1.22 -10.51
C VAL A 119 8.62 2.68 -10.31
N LEU A 120 7.34 2.90 -10.03
CA LEU A 120 6.74 4.22 -9.82
C LEU A 120 6.31 4.33 -8.37
N THR A 121 6.42 5.52 -7.78
CA THR A 121 5.95 5.78 -6.41
C THR A 121 4.65 6.58 -6.44
N GLN A 122 3.72 6.27 -5.54
CA GLN A 122 2.46 6.99 -5.43
C GLN A 122 2.69 8.47 -5.05
N GLU A 123 3.75 8.73 -4.29
CA GLU A 123 4.18 10.05 -3.82
C GLU A 123 4.70 10.94 -4.96
N ASN A 124 5.29 10.35 -6.01
CA ASN A 124 5.83 11.05 -7.17
C ASN A 124 5.17 10.60 -8.49
N LEU A 125 3.93 10.10 -8.42
CA LEU A 125 3.32 9.35 -9.51
C LEU A 125 3.23 10.13 -10.81
N ASP A 126 2.89 11.41 -10.76
CA ASP A 126 2.77 12.25 -11.96
C ASP A 126 4.14 12.43 -12.65
N ASP A 127 5.19 12.69 -11.87
CA ASP A 127 6.57 12.81 -12.38
C ASP A 127 7.08 11.48 -12.95
N ASP A 128 6.75 10.37 -12.27
CA ASP A 128 7.14 9.03 -12.70
C ASP A 128 6.41 8.61 -13.98
N ILE A 129 5.13 8.91 -14.10
CA ILE A 129 4.36 8.70 -15.33
C ILE A 129 4.98 9.53 -16.47
N GLU A 130 5.30 10.80 -16.26
CA GLU A 130 5.93 11.63 -17.30
C GLU A 130 7.31 11.07 -17.69
N LYS A 131 8.13 10.70 -16.71
CA LYS A 131 9.48 10.16 -16.92
C LYS A 131 9.49 8.84 -17.69
N TYR A 132 8.68 7.86 -17.28
CA TYR A 132 8.75 6.50 -17.82
C TYR A 132 7.78 6.28 -18.98
N LEU A 133 6.66 7.00 -19.00
CA LEU A 133 5.61 6.84 -19.99
C LEU A 133 5.51 8.04 -20.96
N GLY A 134 6.22 9.14 -20.73
CA GLY A 134 6.24 10.29 -21.65
C GLY A 134 4.87 10.95 -21.83
N VAL A 135 3.95 10.77 -20.88
CA VAL A 135 2.60 11.34 -20.90
C VAL A 135 2.35 12.11 -19.62
N LYS A 136 1.54 13.17 -19.69
CA LYS A 136 1.09 13.90 -18.50
C LYS A 136 -0.22 13.34 -17.99
N ASN A 137 -0.32 13.21 -16.67
CA ASN A 137 -1.55 12.79 -16.02
C ASN A 137 -2.53 13.97 -15.95
N SER A 138 -3.32 14.18 -17.01
CA SER A 138 -4.22 15.33 -17.13
C SER A 138 -5.50 15.23 -16.30
N ASN A 139 -5.86 14.04 -15.79
CA ASN A 139 -7.12 13.81 -15.08
C ASN A 139 -6.93 13.05 -13.76
N ARG A 140 -7.11 13.73 -12.64
CA ARG A 140 -7.12 13.12 -11.29
C ARG A 140 -8.51 12.61 -10.91
N PHE A 141 -8.91 11.47 -11.44
CA PHE A 141 -10.25 10.89 -11.23
C PHE A 141 -10.52 10.36 -9.79
N HIS A 142 -9.50 10.20 -8.94
CA HIS A 142 -9.62 9.50 -7.64
C HIS A 142 -8.95 10.18 -6.43
N SER A 143 -8.81 11.51 -6.43
CA SER A 143 -8.35 12.21 -5.22
C SER A 143 -9.46 12.22 -4.16
N ASN A 144 -9.38 11.31 -3.18
CA ASN A 144 -10.29 11.27 -2.03
C ASN A 144 -9.71 11.95 -0.78
N ARG A 145 -8.44 12.38 -0.82
CA ARG A 145 -7.73 12.95 0.35
C ARG A 145 -8.42 14.21 0.88
N GLU A 146 -8.98 15.02 -0.01
CA GLU A 146 -9.70 16.26 0.34
C GLU A 146 -11.01 16.00 1.12
N LYS A 147 -11.53 14.77 1.09
CA LYS A 147 -12.75 14.38 1.79
C LYS A 147 -12.50 13.79 3.18
N THR A 148 -11.25 13.45 3.49
CA THR A 148 -10.88 12.86 4.78
C THR A 148 -10.56 13.97 5.78
N LYS A 149 -11.22 13.97 6.94
CA LYS A 149 -11.00 14.98 7.97
C LYS A 149 -9.56 14.91 8.53
N PRO A 150 -8.90 16.03 8.84
CA PRO A 150 -7.51 16.04 9.32
C PRO A 150 -7.25 15.14 10.53
N GLU A 151 -8.17 15.08 11.47
CA GLU A 151 -8.08 14.22 12.66
C GLU A 151 -8.00 12.72 12.33
N ARG A 152 -8.53 12.30 11.18
CA ARG A 152 -8.47 10.91 10.69
C ARG A 152 -7.13 10.58 10.02
N LEU A 153 -6.34 11.62 9.71
CA LEU A 153 -5.01 11.49 9.12
C LEU A 153 -3.90 11.57 10.17
N PHE A 154 -4.25 11.87 11.41
CA PHE A 154 -3.31 11.95 12.52
C PHE A 154 -2.76 10.56 12.88
N LEU A 155 -1.44 10.50 13.10
CA LEU A 155 -0.75 9.37 13.71
C LEU A 155 0.24 9.95 14.73
N SER A 156 0.17 9.49 15.97
CA SER A 156 1.16 9.76 17.00
C SER A 156 2.50 9.11 16.64
N ASP A 157 3.57 9.52 17.33
CA ASP A 157 4.88 8.91 17.09
C ASP A 157 4.93 7.44 17.55
N LEU A 158 4.16 7.09 18.58
CA LEU A 158 3.95 5.69 18.98
C LEU A 158 3.25 4.89 17.88
N ALA A 159 2.16 5.43 17.32
CA ALA A 159 1.44 4.79 16.21
C ALA A 159 2.34 4.57 15.00
N LYS A 160 3.14 5.58 14.61
CA LYS A 160 4.09 5.46 13.50
C LYS A 160 5.13 4.38 13.77
N SER A 161 5.75 4.40 14.97
CA SER A 161 6.75 3.40 15.37
C SER A 161 6.18 1.98 15.32
N ASN A 162 4.99 1.77 15.90
CA ASN A 162 4.31 0.48 15.89
C ASN A 162 3.98 0.02 14.46
N LEU A 163 3.49 0.91 13.60
CA LEU A 163 3.22 0.57 12.20
C LEU A 163 4.50 0.25 11.43
N SER A 164 5.59 1.01 11.63
CA SER A 164 6.87 0.71 10.99
C SER A 164 7.32 -0.71 11.34
N ASN A 165 7.31 -1.05 12.63
CA ASN A 165 7.70 -2.39 13.10
C ASN A 165 6.77 -3.48 12.56
N PHE A 166 5.46 -3.26 12.62
CA PHE A 166 4.47 -4.27 12.18
C PHE A 166 4.50 -4.50 10.67
N LEU A 167 4.81 -3.46 9.89
CA LEU A 167 4.85 -3.49 8.43
C LEU A 167 6.26 -3.77 7.88
N GLU A 168 7.22 -4.24 8.69
CA GLU A 168 8.62 -4.44 8.27
C GLU A 168 8.75 -5.25 6.98
N SER A 169 7.96 -6.32 6.81
CA SER A 169 7.96 -7.12 5.58
C SER A 169 7.62 -6.33 4.30
N ASN A 170 6.82 -5.26 4.42
CA ASN A 170 6.54 -4.36 3.30
C ASN A 170 7.77 -3.52 2.94
N TYR A 171 8.52 -3.07 3.95
CA TYR A 171 9.77 -2.33 3.74
C TYR A 171 10.86 -3.23 3.16
N GLU A 172 10.97 -4.48 3.60
CA GLU A 172 11.87 -5.48 3.03
C GLU A 172 11.61 -5.69 1.54
N VAL A 173 10.34 -5.85 1.15
CA VAL A 173 9.92 -5.95 -0.24
C VAL A 173 10.31 -4.71 -1.07
N ILE A 174 10.15 -3.51 -0.51
CA ILE A 174 10.57 -2.26 -1.18
C ILE A 174 12.10 -2.21 -1.35
N ARG A 175 12.86 -2.61 -0.33
CA ARG A 175 14.34 -2.66 -0.39
C ARG A 175 14.79 -3.67 -1.45
N ARG A 176 14.19 -4.87 -1.48
CA ARG A 176 14.51 -5.89 -2.47
C ARG A 176 14.17 -5.44 -3.89
N LEU A 177 13.03 -4.79 -4.08
CA LEU A 177 12.68 -4.21 -5.38
C LEU A 177 13.67 -3.13 -5.83
N ASN A 178 14.19 -2.31 -4.90
CA ASN A 178 15.21 -1.31 -5.20
C ASN A 178 16.57 -1.93 -5.58
N GLU A 179 16.90 -3.13 -5.07
CA GLU A 179 18.09 -3.87 -5.49
C GLU A 179 17.96 -4.36 -6.94
N ILE A 180 16.77 -4.84 -7.33
CA ILE A 180 16.47 -5.35 -8.67
C ILE A 180 16.38 -4.21 -9.69
N SER A 181 15.69 -3.12 -9.32
CA SER A 181 15.47 -1.96 -10.17
C SER A 181 15.55 -0.68 -9.33
N PRO A 182 16.71 0.02 -9.33
CA PRO A 182 16.91 1.20 -8.49
C PRO A 182 15.83 2.28 -8.66
N ILE A 183 15.15 2.58 -7.55
CA ILE A 183 14.07 3.57 -7.47
C ILE A 183 14.66 5.00 -7.37
N GLY A 184 15.88 5.11 -6.87
CA GLY A 184 16.61 6.36 -6.66
C GLY A 184 16.44 6.90 -5.24
N ALA A 185 17.52 7.43 -4.67
CA ALA A 185 17.62 7.75 -3.23
C ALA A 185 16.49 8.65 -2.72
N ALA A 186 16.17 9.75 -3.42
CA ALA A 186 15.12 10.68 -3.00
C ALA A 186 13.72 10.03 -2.94
N ARG A 187 13.41 9.13 -3.89
CA ARG A 187 12.13 8.41 -3.91
C ARG A 187 12.09 7.31 -2.86
N LEU A 188 13.22 6.61 -2.66
CA LEU A 188 13.33 5.58 -1.63
C LEU A 188 13.12 6.17 -0.24
N GLU A 189 13.69 7.34 0.04
CA GLU A 189 13.49 8.07 1.29
C GLU A 189 12.01 8.32 1.59
N HIS A 190 11.21 8.70 0.59
CA HIS A 190 9.76 8.87 0.78
C HIS A 190 9.03 7.56 1.11
N LEU A 191 9.56 6.42 0.69
CA LEU A 191 8.93 5.12 0.88
C LEU A 191 9.27 4.48 2.24
N ILE A 192 10.50 4.68 2.72
CA ILE A 192 11.04 3.94 3.88
C ILE A 192 11.51 4.84 5.04
N GLY A 193 11.57 6.15 4.84
CA GLY A 193 11.91 7.14 5.87
C GLY A 193 10.71 7.66 6.67
#